data_AF-A0A843AS06-F1
#
_entry.id   AF-A0A843AS06-F1
#
_cell.length_a   1.000
_cell.length_b   1.000
_cell.length_c   1.000
_cell.angle_alpha   90.00
_cell.angle_beta   90.00
_cell.angle_gamma   90.00
#
_symmetry.space_group_name_H-M   'P 1'
#
loop_
_entity.id
_entity.type
_entity.pdbx_description
1 polymer ?
#
loop_
_entity_poly.entity_id
_entity_poly.type
_entity_poly.pdbx_seq_one_letter_code
_entity_poly.pdbx_strand_id
1 'polypeptide(L)'
;MSVMMAGGADGERAGGSIELVMPRPAGARVILLAESPSSGLMTIYQACRTFDDHTARRMVFAAGEPGRLLVRVQHFLREMHDIHEAEKMTQLYKLFHHAHLMYLNPCPGDDRMASQAQEAARKEVDAMLDEGAQSIVAFGDTAKNWVRTNFPPEGLMIVFLPQPSNHISSWYPSFLERVGRERGSDALAIRDAMAVQIDKLVRLCADL
;
A
#
# COMPACT_ATOMS: atom_id res chain seq x y z
N MET A 1 -63.19 -4.06 -15.07
CA MET A 1 -62.46 -5.32 -15.25
C MET A 1 -61.05 -5.12 -14.73
N SER A 2 -60.79 -5.61 -13.53
CA SER A 2 -59.45 -5.66 -12.92
C SER A 2 -58.76 -6.94 -13.40
N VAL A 3 -57.46 -6.86 -13.70
CA VAL A 3 -56.60 -8.05 -13.80
C VAL A 3 -55.41 -7.82 -12.88
N MET A 4 -55.29 -8.70 -11.89
CA MET A 4 -54.19 -8.82 -10.94
C MET A 4 -53.16 -9.83 -11.46
N MET A 5 -51.88 -9.52 -11.22
CA MET A 5 -50.75 -10.38 -10.83
C MET A 5 -50.34 -11.57 -11.73
N ALA A 6 -49.05 -11.62 -12.10
CA ALA A 6 -48.02 -12.43 -11.42
C ALA A 6 -46.76 -12.69 -12.29
N GLY A 7 -45.58 -12.52 -11.65
CA GLY A 7 -44.31 -13.22 -11.95
C GLY A 7 -43.60 -12.89 -13.27
N GLY A 8 -42.29 -12.69 -13.35
CA GLY A 8 -41.18 -12.98 -12.45
C GLY A 8 -39.89 -12.99 -13.31
N ALA A 9 -38.76 -12.75 -12.65
CA ALA A 9 -37.39 -13.08 -13.07
C ALA A 9 -36.88 -12.53 -14.42
N ASP A 10 -36.01 -11.51 -14.37
CA ASP A 10 -34.59 -11.69 -14.71
C ASP A 10 -33.91 -10.33 -14.78
N GLY A 11 -33.12 -10.05 -13.75
CA GLY A 11 -32.27 -8.87 -13.65
C GLY A 11 -31.04 -9.15 -12.77
N GLU A 12 -30.65 -10.42 -12.62
CA GLU A 12 -29.28 -10.76 -12.28
C GLU A 12 -28.41 -10.49 -13.51
N ARG A 13 -27.53 -9.48 -13.43
CA ARG A 13 -26.13 -9.49 -13.90
C ARG A 13 -25.60 -8.07 -14.07
N ALA A 14 -24.85 -7.61 -13.09
CA ALA A 14 -23.56 -6.93 -13.29
C ALA A 14 -22.86 -6.71 -11.94
N GLY A 15 -22.76 -7.76 -11.12
CA GLY A 15 -21.75 -7.82 -10.07
C GLY A 15 -20.40 -8.14 -10.71
N GLY A 16 -19.91 -7.27 -11.60
CA GLY A 16 -18.56 -7.38 -12.13
C GLY A 16 -17.61 -7.06 -11.00
N SER A 17 -17.00 -8.08 -10.39
CA SER A 17 -15.85 -7.89 -9.50
C SER A 17 -14.82 -7.07 -10.27
N ILE A 18 -14.63 -5.81 -9.86
CA ILE A 18 -13.61 -4.94 -10.44
C ILE A 18 -12.29 -5.52 -9.99
N GLU A 19 -11.69 -6.35 -10.84
CA GLU A 19 -10.36 -6.88 -10.58
C GLU A 19 -9.37 -5.73 -10.70
N LEU A 20 -8.69 -5.47 -9.60
CA LEU A 20 -7.83 -4.31 -9.44
C LEU A 20 -6.42 -4.63 -9.90
N VAL A 21 -6.29 -4.93 -11.19
CA VAL A 21 -5.01 -5.35 -11.77
C VAL A 21 -4.30 -4.12 -12.33
N MET A 22 -3.32 -3.61 -11.59
CA MET A 22 -2.39 -2.63 -12.14
C MET A 22 -1.26 -3.35 -12.87
N PRO A 23 -0.93 -2.94 -14.10
CA PRO A 23 0.20 -3.52 -14.80
C PRO A 23 1.50 -3.27 -14.01
N ARG A 24 2.29 -4.35 -13.88
CA ARG A 24 3.57 -4.35 -13.17
C ARG A 24 4.62 -3.51 -13.92
N PRO A 25 5.46 -2.70 -13.22
CA PRO A 25 6.65 -2.13 -13.83
C PRO A 25 7.55 -3.18 -14.49
N ALA A 26 8.08 -2.89 -15.68
CA ALA A 26 9.23 -3.63 -16.18
C ALA A 26 10.42 -3.42 -15.22
N GLY A 27 10.96 -4.52 -14.67
CA GLY A 27 12.07 -4.45 -13.72
C GLY A 27 11.67 -3.94 -12.33
N ALA A 28 10.44 -4.20 -11.88
CA ALA A 28 10.04 -3.95 -10.50
C ALA A 28 10.99 -4.67 -9.53
N ARG A 29 11.59 -3.92 -8.60
CA ARG A 29 12.53 -4.43 -7.59
C ARG A 29 11.93 -4.47 -6.19
N VAL A 30 10.86 -3.72 -5.97
CA VAL A 30 10.24 -3.52 -4.65
C VAL A 30 8.78 -3.92 -4.70
N ILE A 31 8.36 -4.77 -3.79
CA ILE A 31 6.97 -5.18 -3.62
C ILE A 31 6.39 -4.36 -2.48
N LEU A 32 5.29 -3.65 -2.73
CA LEU A 32 4.55 -2.89 -1.73
C LEU A 32 3.24 -3.59 -1.45
N LEU A 33 3.05 -4.09 -0.23
CA LEU A 33 1.85 -4.80 0.20
C LEU A 33 1.02 -3.94 1.15
N ALA A 34 -0.24 -3.73 0.81
CA ALA A 34 -1.22 -3.05 1.62
C ALA A 34 -2.43 -3.94 1.93
N GLU A 35 -3.18 -3.59 2.97
CA GLU A 35 -4.34 -4.39 3.40
C GLU A 35 -5.48 -4.34 2.38
N SER A 36 -6.00 -3.13 2.12
CA SER A 36 -7.08 -2.88 1.17
C SER A 36 -6.97 -1.48 0.61
N PRO A 37 -7.49 -1.22 -0.60
CA PRO A 37 -7.49 0.12 -1.15
C PRO A 37 -8.48 1.01 -0.40
N SER A 38 -8.14 2.30 -0.29
CA SER A 38 -9.10 3.26 0.25
C SER A 38 -10.27 3.47 -0.71
N SER A 39 -11.46 3.76 -0.19
CA SER A 39 -12.69 3.90 -1.00
C SER A 39 -12.54 4.94 -2.12
N GLY A 40 -11.88 6.08 -1.84
CA GLY A 40 -11.62 7.12 -2.84
C GLY A 40 -10.62 6.71 -3.92
N LEU A 41 -9.77 5.72 -3.65
CA LEU A 41 -8.79 5.23 -4.61
C LEU A 41 -9.48 4.46 -5.74
N MET A 42 -10.60 3.78 -5.48
CA MET A 42 -11.36 3.03 -6.50
C MET A 42 -11.83 3.92 -7.65
N THR A 43 -12.28 5.13 -7.33
CA THR A 43 -12.65 6.13 -8.35
C THR A 43 -11.44 6.55 -9.18
N ILE A 44 -10.28 6.72 -8.54
CA ILE A 44 -9.03 7.07 -9.22
C ILE A 44 -8.60 5.93 -10.15
N TYR A 45 -8.66 4.68 -9.69
CA TYR A 45 -8.40 3.51 -10.53
C TYR A 45 -9.28 3.46 -11.78
N GLN A 46 -10.58 3.69 -11.61
CA GLN A 46 -11.52 3.71 -12.73
C GLN A 46 -11.18 4.82 -13.73
N ALA A 47 -10.86 6.02 -13.25
CA ALA A 47 -10.45 7.14 -14.10
C ALA A 47 -9.10 6.86 -14.80
N CYS A 48 -8.15 6.22 -14.12
CA CYS A 48 -6.83 5.91 -14.66
C CYS A 48 -6.87 4.98 -15.88
N ARG A 49 -7.94 4.19 -16.08
CA ARG A 49 -8.13 3.34 -17.28
C ARG A 49 -8.16 4.11 -18.60
N THR A 50 -8.28 5.44 -18.55
CA THR A 50 -8.29 6.32 -19.73
C THR A 50 -6.89 6.82 -20.14
N PHE A 51 -5.86 6.56 -19.34
CA PHE A 51 -4.48 6.98 -19.57
C PHE A 51 -3.59 5.80 -20.00
N ASP A 52 -2.37 6.07 -20.44
CA ASP A 52 -1.37 5.03 -20.66
C ASP A 52 -0.96 4.36 -19.33
N ASP A 53 -0.53 3.09 -19.41
CA ASP A 53 -0.20 2.27 -18.24
C ASP A 53 0.82 2.93 -17.29
N HIS A 54 1.81 3.63 -17.84
CA HIS A 54 2.83 4.28 -17.03
C HIS A 54 2.27 5.48 -16.26
N THR A 55 1.49 6.34 -16.91
CA THR A 55 0.81 7.48 -16.29
C THR A 55 -0.22 7.03 -15.27
N ALA A 56 -1.08 6.07 -15.63
CA ALA A 56 -2.07 5.47 -14.75
C ALA A 56 -1.42 4.94 -13.46
N ARG A 57 -0.31 4.21 -13.59
CA ARG A 57 0.46 3.69 -12.45
C ARG A 57 0.99 4.80 -11.54
N ARG A 58 1.57 5.86 -12.10
CA ARG A 58 2.10 6.97 -11.29
C ARG A 58 0.99 7.70 -10.54
N MET A 59 -0.16 7.89 -11.17
CA MET A 59 -1.33 8.50 -10.53
C MET A 59 -1.86 7.65 -9.39
N VAL A 60 -2.02 6.34 -9.61
CA VAL A 60 -2.42 5.38 -8.58
C VAL A 60 -1.42 5.36 -7.43
N PHE A 61 -0.12 5.33 -7.73
CA PHE A 61 0.92 5.34 -6.70
C PHE A 61 0.86 6.62 -5.86
N ALA A 62 0.74 7.78 -6.51
CA ALA A 62 0.64 9.08 -5.85
C ALA A 62 -0.61 9.18 -4.96
N ALA A 63 -1.74 8.65 -5.43
CA ALA A 63 -3.01 8.69 -4.70
C ALA A 63 -3.16 7.57 -3.65
N GLY A 64 -2.43 6.47 -3.83
CA GLY A 64 -2.53 5.26 -3.02
C GLY A 64 -1.68 5.31 -1.75
N GLU A 65 -1.56 4.14 -1.11
CA GLU A 65 -0.77 4.00 0.12
C GLU A 65 0.69 4.47 0.00
N PRO A 66 1.41 4.17 -1.09
CA PRO A 66 2.80 4.59 -1.21
C PRO A 66 2.96 6.11 -1.28
N GLY A 67 2.16 6.82 -2.06
CA GLY A 67 2.20 8.29 -2.11
C GLY A 67 1.89 8.92 -0.76
N ARG A 68 0.87 8.42 -0.06
CA ARG A 68 0.51 8.87 1.30
C ARG A 68 1.61 8.57 2.32
N LEU A 69 2.27 7.42 2.21
CA LEU A 69 3.45 7.10 3.02
C LEU A 69 4.54 8.15 2.82
N LEU A 70 4.90 8.48 1.58
CA LEU A 70 5.99 9.41 1.30
C LEU A 70 5.73 10.80 1.90
N VAL A 71 4.49 11.27 1.84
CA VAL A 71 4.09 12.51 2.54
C VAL A 71 4.32 12.38 4.05
N ARG A 72 3.90 11.27 4.66
CA ARG A 72 4.10 11.05 6.10
C ARG A 72 5.57 10.92 6.50
N VAL A 73 6.38 10.23 5.70
CA VAL A 73 7.82 10.12 5.92
C VAL A 73 8.48 11.49 5.85
N GLN A 74 8.11 12.31 4.86
CA GLN A 74 8.60 13.68 4.76
C GLN A 74 8.26 14.51 6.00
N HIS A 75 7.01 14.45 6.46
CA HIS A 75 6.60 15.14 7.69
C HIS A 75 7.37 14.64 8.92
N PHE A 76 7.56 13.32 9.04
CA PHE A 76 8.34 12.74 10.14
C PHE A 76 9.80 13.23 10.12
N LEU A 77 10.46 13.23 8.96
CA LEU A 77 11.83 13.73 8.83
C LEU A 77 11.94 15.21 9.21
N ARG A 78 10.96 16.03 8.81
CA ARG A 78 10.87 17.45 9.21
C ARG A 78 10.72 17.63 10.71
N GLU A 79 9.82 16.87 11.33
CA GLU A 79 9.61 16.90 12.79
C GLU A 79 10.86 16.48 13.56
N MET A 80 11.64 15.55 13.00
CA MET A 80 12.92 15.11 13.57
C MET A 80 14.07 16.07 13.27
N HIS A 81 13.83 17.14 12.51
CA HIS A 81 14.86 18.05 12.00
C HIS A 81 16.02 17.30 11.31
N ASP A 82 15.69 16.28 10.52
CA ASP A 82 16.69 15.47 9.80
C ASP A 82 17.37 16.33 8.71
N ILE A 83 18.68 16.55 8.87
CA ILE A 83 19.47 17.39 7.95
C ILE A 83 19.58 16.80 6.53
N HIS A 84 19.30 15.51 6.36
CA HIS A 84 19.35 14.81 5.08
C HIS A 84 17.96 14.59 4.47
N GLU A 85 16.91 15.28 4.96
CA GLU A 85 15.52 15.12 4.48
C GLU A 85 15.43 15.09 2.95
N ALA A 86 15.99 16.09 2.27
CA ALA A 86 15.87 16.25 0.83
C ALA A 86 16.53 15.09 0.05
N GLU A 87 17.69 14.62 0.52
CA GLU A 87 18.39 13.49 -0.07
C GLU A 87 17.61 12.18 0.14
N LYS A 88 17.16 11.92 1.38
CA LYS A 88 16.34 10.75 1.72
C LYS A 88 15.07 10.71 0.87
N MET A 89 14.37 11.83 0.73
CA MET A 89 13.16 11.91 -0.10
C MET A 89 13.45 11.66 -1.58
N THR A 90 14.59 12.14 -2.10
CA THR A 90 15.01 11.87 -3.49
C THR A 90 15.19 10.37 -3.73
N GLN A 91 15.81 9.65 -2.80
CA GLN A 91 15.92 8.19 -2.90
C GLN A 91 14.54 7.53 -2.87
N LEU A 92 13.69 7.92 -1.93
CA LEU A 92 12.36 7.34 -1.78
C LEU A 92 11.45 7.55 -3.01
N TYR A 93 11.64 8.63 -3.79
CA TYR A 93 10.90 8.85 -5.03
C TYR A 93 11.20 7.82 -6.12
N LYS A 94 12.31 7.07 -6.04
CA LYS A 94 12.58 5.96 -6.96
C LYS A 94 11.51 4.86 -6.91
N LEU A 95 10.78 4.73 -5.79
CA LEU A 95 9.66 3.79 -5.67
C LEU A 95 8.58 4.01 -6.74
N PHE A 96 8.37 5.24 -7.25
CA PHE A 96 7.43 5.51 -8.34
C PHE A 96 7.72 4.74 -9.63
N HIS A 97 8.96 4.30 -9.81
CA HIS A 97 9.43 3.64 -11.03
C HIS A 97 9.69 2.15 -10.81
N HIS A 98 10.18 1.78 -9.62
CA HIS A 98 10.68 0.43 -9.32
C HIS A 98 9.78 -0.39 -8.41
N ALA A 99 8.69 0.18 -7.89
CA ALA A 99 7.83 -0.51 -6.96
C ALA A 99 6.51 -0.95 -7.60
N HIS A 100 6.03 -2.12 -7.18
CA HIS A 100 4.71 -2.64 -7.54
C HIS A 100 3.81 -2.67 -6.30
N LEU A 101 2.63 -2.06 -6.39
CA LEU A 101 1.66 -2.00 -5.30
C LEU A 101 0.62 -3.10 -5.44
N MET A 102 0.46 -3.87 -4.38
CA MET A 102 -0.47 -4.99 -4.27
C MET A 102 -1.34 -4.85 -3.02
N TYR A 103 -2.58 -5.30 -3.12
CA TYR A 103 -3.54 -5.31 -2.02
C TYR A 103 -3.90 -6.74 -1.66
N LEU A 104 -3.82 -7.09 -0.37
CA LEU A 104 -4.22 -8.40 0.12
C LEU A 104 -5.74 -8.61 0.07
N ASN A 105 -6.51 -7.52 0.17
CA ASN A 105 -7.95 -7.51 -0.01
C ASN A 105 -8.36 -6.33 -0.92
N PRO A 106 -8.44 -6.53 -2.24
CA PRO A 106 -8.82 -5.49 -3.18
C PRO A 106 -10.31 -5.09 -3.07
N CYS A 107 -11.15 -5.93 -2.45
CA CYS A 107 -12.61 -5.75 -2.33
C CYS A 107 -13.03 -5.76 -0.85
N PRO A 108 -12.82 -4.66 -0.09
CA PRO A 108 -13.16 -4.62 1.32
C PRO A 108 -14.65 -4.89 1.55
N GLY A 109 -14.97 -5.94 2.31
CA GLY A 109 -16.34 -6.37 2.64
C GLY A 109 -16.73 -7.78 2.18
N ASP A 110 -15.89 -8.46 1.40
CA ASP A 110 -16.12 -9.85 1.00
C ASP A 110 -15.03 -10.80 1.52
N ASP A 111 -15.32 -11.46 2.65
CA ASP A 111 -14.39 -12.40 3.30
C ASP A 111 -14.09 -13.65 2.45
N ARG A 112 -14.99 -14.04 1.53
CA ARG A 112 -14.74 -15.17 0.62
C ARG A 112 -13.71 -14.81 -0.43
N MET A 113 -13.75 -13.56 -0.92
CA MET A 113 -12.74 -13.04 -1.84
C MET A 113 -11.38 -12.83 -1.16
N ALA A 114 -11.34 -12.58 0.15
CA ALA A 114 -10.10 -12.31 0.87
C ALA A 114 -9.08 -13.48 0.82
N SER A 115 -9.54 -14.72 0.96
CA SER A 115 -8.65 -15.90 0.90
C SER A 115 -8.09 -16.12 -0.51
N GLN A 116 -8.95 -16.00 -1.54
CA GLN A 116 -8.52 -16.11 -2.94
C GLN A 116 -7.57 -14.98 -3.33
N ALA A 117 -7.84 -13.75 -2.87
CA ALA A 117 -6.98 -12.60 -3.09
C ALA A 117 -5.61 -12.77 -2.43
N GLN A 118 -5.55 -13.36 -1.22
CA GLN A 118 -4.28 -13.66 -0.56
C GLN A 118 -3.48 -14.76 -1.27
N GLU A 119 -4.14 -15.80 -1.79
CA GLU A 119 -3.48 -16.83 -2.60
C GLU A 119 -2.96 -16.27 -3.94
N ALA A 120 -3.74 -15.40 -4.58
CA ALA A 120 -3.30 -14.69 -5.79
C ALA A 120 -2.12 -13.74 -5.49
N ALA A 121 -2.20 -12.98 -4.39
CA ALA A 121 -1.12 -12.14 -3.93
C ALA A 121 0.14 -12.96 -3.63
N ARG A 122 0.01 -14.16 -3.05
CA ARG A 122 1.13 -15.05 -2.81
C ARG A 122 1.84 -15.41 -4.11
N LYS A 123 1.10 -15.89 -5.11
CA LYS A 123 1.65 -16.28 -6.41
C LYS A 123 2.35 -15.13 -7.12
N GLU A 124 1.74 -13.95 -7.10
CA GLU A 124 2.34 -12.76 -7.73
C GLU A 124 3.62 -12.32 -6.99
N VAL A 125 3.64 -12.37 -5.65
CA VAL A 125 4.86 -12.09 -4.88
C VAL A 125 5.97 -13.09 -5.22
N ASP A 126 5.67 -14.39 -5.23
CA ASP A 126 6.67 -15.42 -5.58
C ASP A 126 7.20 -15.20 -7.01
N ALA A 127 6.33 -14.91 -7.98
CA ALA A 127 6.74 -14.62 -9.36
C ALA A 127 7.64 -13.37 -9.45
N MET A 128 7.32 -12.32 -8.70
CA MET A 128 8.16 -11.12 -8.63
C MET A 128 9.53 -11.40 -8.00
N LEU A 129 9.58 -12.24 -6.95
CA LEU A 129 10.84 -12.64 -6.33
C LEU A 129 11.71 -13.44 -7.30
N ASP A 130 11.11 -14.36 -8.07
CA ASP A 130 11.80 -15.14 -9.11
C ASP A 130 12.36 -14.25 -10.24
N GLU A 131 11.67 -13.15 -10.55
CA GLU A 131 12.13 -12.14 -11.51
C GLU A 131 13.18 -11.15 -10.94
N GLY A 132 13.55 -11.32 -9.67
CA GLY A 132 14.60 -10.55 -9.02
C GLY A 132 14.11 -9.30 -8.29
N ALA A 133 12.87 -9.29 -7.80
CA ALA A 133 12.49 -8.39 -6.72
C ALA A 133 13.29 -8.72 -5.45
N GLN A 134 13.80 -7.70 -4.79
CA GLN A 134 14.79 -7.86 -3.71
C GLN A 134 14.20 -7.54 -2.34
N SER A 135 12.97 -7.01 -2.30
CA SER A 135 12.42 -6.46 -1.07
C SER A 135 10.91 -6.41 -1.02
N ILE A 136 10.38 -6.55 0.19
CA ILE A 136 8.96 -6.39 0.50
C ILE A 136 8.79 -5.27 1.52
N VAL A 137 7.91 -4.33 1.23
CA VAL A 137 7.46 -3.29 2.15
C VAL A 137 5.99 -3.56 2.47
N ALA A 138 5.66 -3.78 3.74
CA ALA A 138 4.30 -4.07 4.17
C ALA A 138 3.70 -2.93 5.00
N PHE A 139 2.47 -2.55 4.67
CA PHE A 139 1.70 -1.48 5.29
C PHE A 139 0.51 -2.03 6.08
N GLY A 140 0.46 -1.68 7.37
CA GLY A 140 -0.62 -2.13 8.24
C GLY A 140 -0.35 -3.50 8.87
N ASP A 141 -1.11 -3.82 9.91
CA ASP A 141 -0.84 -4.99 10.74
C ASP A 141 -1.23 -6.30 10.04
N THR A 142 -2.28 -6.27 9.21
CA THR A 142 -2.68 -7.42 8.40
C THR A 142 -1.58 -7.78 7.40
N ALA A 143 -1.05 -6.79 6.67
CA ALA A 143 0.02 -7.03 5.69
C ALA A 143 1.32 -7.46 6.37
N LYS A 144 1.69 -6.84 7.50
CA LYS A 144 2.88 -7.25 8.26
C LYS A 144 2.77 -8.70 8.73
N ASN A 145 1.63 -9.10 9.30
CA ASN A 145 1.43 -10.45 9.79
C ASN A 145 1.45 -11.45 8.64
N TRP A 146 0.76 -11.15 7.54
CA TRP A 146 0.76 -12.00 6.35
C TRP A 146 2.17 -12.21 5.80
N VAL A 147 2.99 -11.14 5.67
CA VAL A 147 4.37 -11.25 5.23
C VAL A 147 5.21 -12.12 6.18
N ARG A 148 5.08 -11.93 7.49
CA ARG A 148 5.82 -12.73 8.49
C ARG A 148 5.47 -14.21 8.45
N THR A 149 4.22 -14.55 8.14
CA THR A 149 3.77 -15.94 8.03
C THR A 149 4.26 -16.59 6.74
N ASN A 150 4.39 -15.82 5.65
CA ASN A 150 4.61 -16.35 4.31
C ASN A 150 6.06 -16.28 3.83
N PHE A 151 6.83 -15.30 4.32
CA PHE A 151 8.18 -15.02 3.84
C PHE A 151 9.17 -14.96 5.00
N PRO A 152 10.05 -15.97 5.14
CA PRO A 152 11.14 -15.88 6.11
C PRO A 152 12.08 -14.74 5.73
N PRO A 153 12.70 -14.06 6.71
CA PRO A 153 13.55 -12.89 6.45
C PRO A 153 14.92 -13.21 5.83
N GLU A 154 15.23 -14.49 5.57
CA GLU A 154 16.53 -14.91 5.07
C GLU A 154 16.69 -14.52 3.60
N GLY A 155 17.68 -13.65 3.31
CA GLY A 155 17.99 -13.21 1.94
C GLY A 155 17.05 -12.14 1.35
N LEU A 156 15.99 -11.77 2.07
CA LEU A 156 14.98 -10.80 1.62
C LEU A 156 14.94 -9.58 2.56
N MET A 157 15.08 -8.37 2.01
CA MET A 157 14.92 -7.16 2.82
C MET A 157 13.44 -6.88 3.04
N ILE A 158 12.99 -6.94 4.29
CA ILE A 158 11.60 -6.67 4.67
C ILE A 158 11.50 -5.40 5.50
N VAL A 159 10.67 -4.47 5.05
CA VAL A 159 10.37 -3.20 5.72
C VAL A 159 8.92 -3.22 6.21
N PHE A 160 8.72 -2.90 7.49
CA PHE A 160 7.40 -2.87 8.11
C PHE A 160 7.03 -1.45 8.50
N LEU A 161 5.97 -0.92 7.90
CA LEU A 161 5.51 0.45 8.14
C LEU A 161 4.04 0.44 8.59
N PRO A 162 3.63 1.39 9.45
CA PRO A 162 2.22 1.54 9.80
C PRO A 162 1.42 1.90 8.54
N GLN A 163 0.13 1.53 8.51
CA GLN A 163 -0.73 1.94 7.40
C GLN A 163 -0.87 3.47 7.40
N PRO A 164 -0.76 4.13 6.22
CA PRO A 164 -1.12 5.53 6.08
C PRO A 164 -2.58 5.74 6.48
N SER A 165 -2.87 6.71 7.35
CA SER A 165 -4.26 7.05 7.64
C SER A 165 -4.93 7.63 6.39
N ASN A 166 -6.18 7.22 6.15
CA ASN A 166 -7.00 7.70 5.04
C ASN A 166 -7.47 9.16 5.23
N HIS A 167 -7.43 9.71 6.45
CA HIS A 167 -7.88 11.06 6.72
C HIS A 167 -6.74 12.08 6.62
N ILE A 168 -6.92 13.11 5.79
CA ILE A 168 -5.97 14.23 5.63
C ILE A 168 -5.66 14.95 6.95
N SER A 169 -6.61 14.98 7.90
CA SER A 169 -6.41 15.51 9.25
C SER A 169 -5.44 14.65 10.08
N SER A 170 -5.29 13.37 9.78
CA SER A 170 -4.26 12.52 10.38
C SER A 170 -2.86 12.81 9.86
N TRP A 171 -2.73 13.69 8.87
CA TRP A 171 -1.45 14.22 8.40
C TRP A 171 -1.00 15.43 9.24
N TYR A 172 -1.89 15.98 10.07
CA TYR A 172 -1.65 17.16 10.92
C TYR A 172 -2.47 17.05 12.24
N PRO A 173 -2.01 16.28 13.23
CA PRO A 173 -0.98 16.74 14.17
C PRO A 173 0.35 16.00 14.02
N SER A 174 1.41 16.52 14.67
CA SER A 174 2.74 15.91 14.61
C SER A 174 2.69 14.44 15.01
N PHE A 175 3.49 13.59 14.36
CA PHE A 175 3.52 12.15 14.65
C PHE A 175 3.69 11.89 16.14
N LEU A 176 4.60 12.64 16.79
CA LEU A 176 4.89 12.55 18.21
C LEU A 176 3.74 13.01 19.10
N GLU A 177 3.03 14.07 18.72
CA GLU A 177 1.89 14.55 19.51
C GLU A 177 0.73 13.55 19.46
N ARG A 178 0.45 12.95 18.30
CA ARG A 178 -0.58 11.91 18.19
C ARG A 178 -0.19 10.65 18.96
N VAL A 179 1.02 10.13 18.75
CA VAL A 179 1.47 8.91 19.44
C VAL A 179 1.59 9.17 20.95
N GLY A 180 2.01 10.35 21.37
CA GLY A 180 2.04 10.74 22.79
C GLY A 180 0.63 10.73 23.41
N ARG A 181 -0.39 11.23 22.71
CA ARG A 181 -1.79 11.19 23.18
C ARG A 181 -2.35 9.76 23.21
N GLU A 182 -2.00 8.93 22.24
CA GLU A 182 -2.56 7.57 22.10
C GLU A 182 -1.85 6.52 22.96
N ARG A 183 -0.55 6.68 23.19
CA ARG A 183 0.34 5.63 23.72
C ARG A 183 1.23 6.09 24.88
N GLY A 184 1.21 7.39 25.25
CA GLY A 184 1.95 7.91 26.39
C GLY A 184 3.46 7.66 26.29
N SER A 185 4.03 6.96 27.28
CA SER A 185 5.48 6.72 27.41
C SER A 185 6.10 5.92 26.25
N ASP A 186 5.31 5.15 25.51
CA ASP A 186 5.79 4.33 24.40
C ASP A 186 6.08 5.14 23.12
N ALA A 187 5.75 6.44 23.11
CA ALA A 187 5.90 7.28 21.93
C ALA A 187 7.35 7.39 21.41
N LEU A 188 8.33 7.40 22.32
CA LEU A 188 9.75 7.44 21.95
C LEU A 188 10.22 6.12 21.31
N ALA A 189 9.82 4.98 21.86
CA ALA A 189 10.16 3.67 21.30
C ALA A 189 9.53 3.48 19.90
N ILE A 190 8.28 3.94 19.72
CA ILE A 190 7.59 3.89 18.43
C ILE A 190 8.26 4.82 17.41
N ARG A 191 8.69 6.02 17.83
CA ARG A 191 9.47 6.95 17.00
C ARG A 191 10.76 6.30 16.52
N ASP A 192 11.54 5.73 17.42
CA ASP A 192 12.85 5.14 17.08
C ASP A 192 12.67 3.93 16.16
N ALA A 193 11.69 3.08 16.44
CA ALA A 193 11.33 1.97 15.55
C ALA A 193 10.94 2.45 14.15
N MET A 194 10.17 3.54 14.04
CA MET A 194 9.78 4.12 12.75
C MET A 194 10.98 4.70 12.00
N ALA A 195 11.88 5.42 12.68
CA ALA A 195 13.10 5.94 12.08
C ALA A 195 13.96 4.81 11.47
N VAL A 196 14.13 3.70 12.20
CA VAL A 196 14.86 2.52 11.69
C VAL A 196 14.22 1.95 10.43
N GLN A 197 12.89 1.87 10.36
CA GLN A 197 12.19 1.34 9.18
C GLN A 197 12.30 2.29 7.98
N ILE A 198 12.25 3.60 8.22
CA ILE A 198 12.47 4.61 7.17
C ILE A 198 13.89 4.54 6.64
N ASP A 199 14.90 4.45 7.51
CA ASP A 199 16.30 4.34 7.07
C ASP A 199 16.55 3.04 6.28
N LYS A 200 15.91 1.93 6.66
CA LYS A 200 15.93 0.69 5.84
C LYS A 200 15.34 0.92 4.45
N LEU A 201 14.19 1.59 4.36
CA LEU A 201 13.54 1.90 3.09
C LEU A 201 14.40 2.83 2.23
N VAL A 202 15.05 3.83 2.83
CA VAL A 202 15.96 4.74 2.12
C VAL A 202 17.15 3.97 1.55
N ARG A 203 17.78 3.09 2.34
CA ARG A 203 18.91 2.26 1.86
C ARG A 203 18.50 1.35 0.71
N LEU A 204 17.37 0.67 0.86
CA LEU A 204 16.76 -0.13 -0.19
C LEU A 204 16.60 0.67 -1.48
N CYS A 205 16.10 1.91 -1.40
CA CYS A 205 15.93 2.76 -2.58
C CYS A 205 17.25 3.31 -3.13
N ALA A 206 18.27 3.49 -2.30
CA ALA A 206 19.59 3.94 -2.75
C ALA A 206 20.22 2.94 -3.73
N ASP A 207 19.96 1.64 -3.52
CA ASP A 207 20.47 0.53 -4.32
C ASP A 207 19.68 0.25 -5.63
N LEU A 208 18.59 1.01 -5.88
CA LEU A 208 17.76 0.95 -7.10
C LEU A 208 18.25 1.91 -8.18
#